data_AF-A0A3R7SA36-F1
#
_entry.id   AF-A0A3R7SA36-F1
#
_cell.length_a   1.000
_cell.length_b   1.000
_cell.length_c   1.000
_cell.angle_alpha   90.00
_cell.angle_beta   90.00
_cell.angle_gamma   90.00
#
_symmetry.space_group_name_H-M   'P 1'
#
loop_
_entity.id
_entity.type
_entity.pdbx_description
1 polymer ?
#
loop_
_entity_poly.entity_id
_entity_poly.type
_entity_poly.pdbx_seq_one_letter_code
_entity_poly.pdbx_strand_id
1 'polypeptide(L)' 'MNIFYYDVAIPIPIRETFTYECKESIQVGSRVLVEFRKKKVVGHIVKAVLKKPNFDTIQISEILDEEPIFKSNDI' A
#
# COMPACT_ATOMS: atom_id res chain seq x y z
N MET A 1 14.44 4.27 12.87
CA MET A 1 13.82 3.59 11.73
C MET A 1 12.85 4.56 11.07
N ASN A 2 12.96 4.76 9.75
CA ASN A 2 11.96 5.53 9.02
C ASN A 2 10.70 4.66 8.84
N ILE A 3 9.54 5.29 8.97
CA ILE A 3 8.26 4.69 8.62
C ILE A 3 7.75 5.45 7.39
N PHE A 4 7.43 4.70 6.35
CA PHE A 4 6.80 5.17 5.13
C PHE A 4 5.30 4.85 5.17
N TYR A 5 4.50 5.65 4.51
CA TYR A 5 3.05 5.49 4.46
C TYR A 5 2.60 5.41 3.00
N TYR A 6 1.65 4.52 2.72
CA TYR A 6 1.19 4.24 1.37
C TYR A 6 -0.32 4.08 1.32
N ASP A 7 -0.94 4.69 0.33
CA ASP A 7 -2.32 4.42 -0.02
C ASP A 7 -2.39 3.18 -0.90
N VAL A 8 -3.09 2.17 -0.42
CA VAL A 8 -3.23 0.85 -1.05
C VAL A 8 -4.65 0.69 -1.56
N ALA A 9 -4.78 0.39 -2.85
CA ALA A 9 -6.04 -0.08 -3.44
C ALA A 9 -6.21 -1.57 -3.17
N ILE A 10 -7.41 -1.97 -2.74
CA ILE A 10 -7.77 -3.35 -2.41
C ILE A 10 -8.88 -3.81 -3.37
N PRO A 11 -8.90 -5.08 -3.83
CA PRO A 11 -9.86 -5.60 -4.81
C PRO A 11 -11.27 -5.80 -4.22
N ILE A 12 -11.91 -4.70 -3.86
CA ILE A 12 -13.29 -4.63 -3.35
C ILE A 12 -14.04 -3.51 -4.10
N PRO A 13 -15.38 -3.55 -4.19
CA PRO A 13 -16.17 -2.62 -5.01
C PRO A 13 -16.34 -1.24 -4.34
N ILE A 14 -15.23 -0.57 -4.02
CA ILE A 14 -15.18 0.80 -3.51
C ILE A 14 -14.15 1.61 -4.30
N ARG A 15 -14.31 2.94 -4.32
CA ARG A 15 -13.43 3.87 -5.03
C ARG A 15 -12.44 4.59 -4.10
N GLU A 16 -12.13 3.97 -2.97
CA GLU A 16 -11.24 4.53 -1.95
C GLU A 16 -10.03 3.60 -1.73
N THR A 17 -8.94 4.19 -1.26
CA THR A 17 -7.72 3.51 -0.83
C THR A 17 -7.64 3.48 0.68
N PHE A 18 -6.76 2.64 1.22
CA PHE A 18 -6.48 2.57 2.65
C PHE A 18 -5.00 2.83 2.91
N THR A 19 -4.70 3.61 3.93
CA THR A 19 -3.32 3.93 4.27
C THR A 19 -2.69 2.86 5.17
N TYR A 20 -1.54 2.34 4.74
CA TYR A 20 -0.73 1.38 5.48
C TYR A 20 0.67 1.94 5.74
N GLU A 21 1.37 1.37 6.72
CA GLU A 21 2.75 1.72 7.04
C GLU A 21 3.74 0.64 6.62
N CYS A 22 4.96 1.05 6.23
CA CYS A 22 6.05 0.15 5.92
C CYS A 22 7.38 0.68 6.46
N LYS A 23 8.30 -0.22 6.77
CA LYS A 23 9.68 0.13 7.17
C LYS A 23 10.61 0.32 5.97
N GLU A 24 10.15 -0.10 4.79
CA GLU A 24 10.88 -0.08 3.53
C GLU A 24 10.18 0.84 2.54
N SER A 25 10.96 1.41 1.62
CA SER A 25 10.41 2.25 0.55
C SER A 25 9.91 1.35 -0.57
N ILE A 26 8.64 1.51 -0.95
CA ILE A 26 7.98 0.77 -2.02
C ILE A 26 7.65 1.72 -3.17
N GLN A 27 7.82 1.25 -4.40
CA GLN A 27 7.45 2.00 -5.60
C GLN A 27 5.94 1.94 -5.86
N VAL A 28 5.39 3.03 -6.41
CA VAL A 28 4.00 3.07 -6.85
C VAL A 28 3.81 2.07 -7.99
N GLY A 29 2.70 1.33 -7.95
CA GLY A 29 2.38 0.27 -8.91
C GLY A 29 2.77 -1.14 -8.46
N SER A 30 3.54 -1.30 -7.36
CA SER A 30 3.86 -2.60 -6.78
C SER A 30 2.67 -3.23 -6.04
N ARG A 31 2.63 -4.56 -5.98
CA ARG A 31 1.69 -5.32 -5.16
C ARG A 31 2.26 -5.55 -3.77
N VAL A 32 1.35 -5.53 -2.80
CA VAL A 32 1.65 -5.77 -1.39
C VAL A 32 0.61 -6.69 -0.79
N LEU A 33 1.03 -7.52 0.16
CA LEU A 33 0.12 -8.27 1.02
C LEU A 33 -0.23 -7.40 2.22
N VAL A 34 -1.52 -7.15 2.44
CA VAL A 34 -2.01 -6.37 3.57
C VAL A 34 -3.11 -7.12 4.31
N GLU A 35 -3.23 -6.84 5.60
CA GLU A 35 -4.40 -7.27 6.35
C GLU A 35 -5.53 -6.26 6.16
N PHE A 36 -6.65 -6.76 5.63
CA PHE A 36 -7.88 -6.00 5.51
C PHE A 36 -8.96 -6.68 6.33
N ARG A 37 -9.33 -6.01 7.43
CA ARG A 37 -10.22 -6.54 8.48
C ARG A 37 -9.65 -7.80 9.15
N LYS A 38 -9.97 -8.99 8.65
CA LYS A 38 -9.54 -10.29 9.19
C LYS A 38 -9.02 -11.23 8.09
N LYS A 39 -8.67 -10.67 6.94
CA LYS A 39 -8.22 -11.43 5.76
C LYS A 39 -6.95 -10.77 5.22
N LYS A 40 -6.01 -11.61 4.79
CA LYS A 40 -4.90 -11.15 3.96
C LYS A 40 -5.38 -11.00 2.52
N VAL A 41 -5.09 -9.86 1.92
CA VAL A 41 -5.48 -9.54 0.55
C VAL A 41 -4.29 -8.91 -0.17
N VAL A 42 -4.20 -9.17 -1.47
CA VAL A 42 -3.25 -8.47 -2.34
C VAL A 42 -3.83 -7.10 -2.65
N GLY A 43 -3.07 -6.05 -2.37
CA GLY A 43 -3.38 -4.69 -2.74
C GLY A 43 -2.30 -4.09 -3.64
N HIS A 44 -2.59 -2.93 -4.21
CA HIS A 44 -1.67 -2.19 -5.09
C HIS A 44 -1.32 -0.85 -4.49
N ILE A 45 -0.04 -0.49 -4.50
CA ILE A 45 0.42 0.83 -4.06
C ILE A 45 -0.02 1.86 -5.10
N VAL A 46 -0.93 2.76 -4.72
CA VAL A 46 -1.42 3.84 -5.58
C VAL A 46 -0.59 5.10 -5.38
N LYS A 47 -0.18 5.37 -4.14
CA LYS A 47 0.50 6.62 -3.80
C LYS A 47 1.34 6.50 -2.54
N ALA A 48 2.48 7.19 -2.52
CA ALA A 48 3.25 7.45 -1.32
C ALA A 48 2.67 8.65 -0.55
N VAL A 49 2.42 8.48 0.75
CA VAL A 49 1.86 9.51 1.63
C VAL A 49 3.01 10.21 2.36
N LEU A 50 3.22 11.49 2.04
CA LEU A 50 4.38 12.27 2.51
C LEU A 50 4.32 12.65 4.00
N LYS A 51 3.12 12.69 4.58
CA LYS A 51 2.90 13.09 5.97
C LYS A 51 2.34 11.91 6.75
N LYS A 52 2.81 11.72 7.98
CA LYS A 52 2.22 10.74 8.90
C LYS A 52 0.71 11.00 9.04
N PRO A 53 -0.15 9.97 8.85
CA PRO A 53 -1.59 10.09 9.09
C PRO A 53 -1.91 10.45 10.54
N ASN A 54 -3.07 11.08 10.77
CA ASN A 54 -3.58 11.42 12.09
C ASN A 54 -4.43 10.28 12.72
N PHE A 55 -4.26 9.05 12.24
CA PHE A 55 -4.94 7.84 12.68
C PHE A 55 -3.94 6.66 12.70
N ASP A 56 -4.32 5.59 13.39
CA ASP A 56 -3.48 4.39 13.49
C ASP A 56 -3.44 3.63 12.17
N THR A 57 -2.24 3.22 11.77
CA THR A 57 -1.98 2.45 10.55
C THR A 57 -1.61 1.01 10.86
N ILE A 58 -1.92 0.12 9.92
CA ILE A 58 -1.51 -1.29 9.99
C ILE A 58 -0.26 -1.45 9.13
N GLN A 59 0.66 -2.33 9.55
CA GLN A 59 1.87 -2.62 8.79
C GLN A 59 1.55 -3.43 7.53
N ILE A 60 2.19 -3.08 6.41
CA ILE A 60 2.25 -3.94 5.23
C ILE A 60 2.88 -5.28 5.64
N SER A 61 2.22 -6.38 5.27
CA SER A 61 2.66 -7.72 5.66
C SER A 61 3.82 -8.22 4.81
N GLU A 62 3.80 -7.92 3.50
CA GLU A 62 4.80 -8.40 2.54
C GLU A 62 4.81 -7.51 1.29
N ILE A 63 5.99 -7.29 0.70
CA ILE A 63 6.16 -6.68 -0.63
C ILE A 63 6.26 -7.84 -1.63
N LEU A 64 5.39 -7.88 -2.62
CA LEU A 64 5.23 -9.05 -3.50
C LEU A 64 5.98 -8.93 -4.83
N ASP A 65 6.49 -7.75 -5.15
CA ASP A 65 7.18 -7.45 -6.40
C ASP A 65 8.50 -6.72 -6.13
N GLU A 66 9.57 -7.10 -6.85
CA GLU A 66 10.85 -6.37 -6.84
C GLU A 66 10.74 -5.03 -7.58
N GLU A 67 9.94 -4.98 -8.65
CA GLU A 67 9.68 -3.81 -9.50
C GLU A 67 8.17 -3.67 -9.73
N PRO A 68 7.64 -2.45 -9.91
CA PRO A 68 6.21 -2.21 -10.03
C PRO A 68 5.64 -2.82 -11.31
N ILE A 69 4.52 -3.52 -11.15
CA ILE A 69 3.81 -4.14 -12.28
C ILE A 69 2.97 -3.14 -13.09
N PHE A 70 2.65 -1.99 -12.49
CA PHE A 70 2.01 -0.86 -13.15
C PHE A 70 2.97 0.34 -13.19
N LYS A 71 3.08 0.99 -14.34
CA LYS A 71 3.86 2.22 -14.49
C LYS A 71 2.97 3.42 -14.18
N SER A 72 3.59 4.58 -14.01
CA SER A 72 2.88 5.85 -13.78
C SER A 72 1.88 6.22 -14.89
N ASN A 73 2.04 5.64 -16.09
CA ASN A 73 1.15 5.86 -17.23
C ASN A 73 -0.06 4.90 -17.25
N ASP A 74 -0.07 3.88 -16.39
CA ASP A 74 -1.13 2.86 -16.33
C ASP A 74 -2.19 3.18 -15.27
N ILE A 75 -1.94 4.16 -14.39
CA ILE A 75 -2.76 4.54 -13.23
C ILE A 75 -3.46 5.88 -13.46
#